data_AF-A0A328AVP1-F1
#
_entry.id   AF-A0A328AVP1-F1
#
_cell.length_a   1.000
_cell.length_b   1.000
_cell.length_c   1.000
_cell.angle_alpha   90.00
_cell.angle_beta   90.00
_cell.angle_gamma   90.00
#
_symmetry.space_group_name_H-M   'P 1'
#
loop_
_entity.id
_entity.type
_entity.pdbx_description
1 polymer ?
#
loop_
_entity_poly.entity_id
_entity_poly.type
_entity_poly.pdbx_seq_one_letter_code
_entity_poly.pdbx_strand_id
1 'polypeptide(L)'
;MDRTGEPDLRDWIRTHLDPLEERDAIQGGVRSDYDLNPQRPREVGPLTPASVLIGLVEREAGYSVLLTRRSDTLRKHTGQIALPGGRRDPGETPWETALREAQEEVGLDPAFVSLAGLSTPYQTGTGFLITPVVGFVNAGFTLTPNPDEVADVFETPFGFLMDPQNHEQHERTLPTGERRRFYAMNYEERFIWGATAGILRALYDRLYGAAFA
;
A
#
# COMPACT_ATOMS: atom_id res chain seq x y z
N MET A 1 24.78 15.50 -21.76
CA MET A 1 23.80 15.70 -22.84
C MET A 1 22.45 15.67 -22.17
N ASP A 2 21.76 16.79 -22.30
CA ASP A 2 20.67 17.30 -21.47
C ASP A 2 19.46 16.34 -21.35
N ARG A 3 19.00 16.11 -20.11
CA ARG A 3 17.65 15.64 -19.80
C ARG A 3 17.09 16.61 -18.75
N THR A 4 16.58 17.74 -19.23
CA THR A 4 15.26 18.32 -18.90
C THR A 4 14.83 18.24 -17.44
N GLY A 5 14.58 19.40 -16.83
CA GLY A 5 14.21 19.60 -15.42
C GLY A 5 12.88 19.00 -14.94
N GLU A 6 12.68 17.71 -15.16
CA GLU A 6 11.77 16.90 -14.35
C GLU A 6 12.42 16.68 -12.97
N PRO A 7 11.67 16.89 -11.88
CA PRO A 7 12.17 16.55 -10.55
C PRO A 7 12.57 15.07 -10.52
N ASP A 8 13.70 14.74 -9.85
CA ASP A 8 14.02 13.36 -9.51
C ASP A 8 12.82 12.72 -8.83
N LEU A 9 12.32 11.60 -9.37
CA LEU A 9 11.14 10.91 -8.85
C LEU A 9 11.28 10.59 -7.36
N ARG A 10 12.50 10.30 -6.88
CA ARG A 10 12.74 10.10 -5.44
C ARG A 10 12.44 11.34 -4.63
N ASP A 11 12.89 12.49 -5.10
CA ASP A 11 12.68 13.79 -4.44
C ASP A 11 11.22 14.22 -4.52
N TRP A 12 10.56 14.01 -5.67
CA TRP A 12 9.12 14.22 -5.83
C TRP A 12 8.32 13.41 -4.81
N ILE A 13 8.59 12.11 -4.70
CA ILE A 13 7.90 11.25 -3.74
C ILE A 13 8.14 11.75 -2.32
N ARG A 14 9.39 12.02 -1.92
CA ARG A 14 9.70 12.50 -0.56
C ARG A 14 8.99 13.80 -0.19
N THR A 15 8.96 14.77 -1.10
CA THR A 15 8.33 16.08 -0.85
C THR A 15 6.81 16.01 -0.75
N HIS A 16 6.19 14.93 -1.22
CA HIS A 16 4.74 14.71 -1.15
C HIS A 16 4.32 13.77 -0.01
N LEU A 17 5.25 13.21 0.76
CA LEU A 17 4.96 12.32 1.89
C LEU A 17 5.10 13.04 3.23
N ASP A 18 4.42 12.53 4.25
CA ASP A 18 4.60 13.03 5.62
C ASP A 18 5.95 12.54 6.16
N PRO A 19 6.69 13.36 6.92
CA PRO A 19 7.98 12.97 7.48
C PRO A 19 7.83 11.87 8.54
N LEU A 20 8.87 11.06 8.70
CA LEU A 20 8.92 9.94 9.67
C LEU A 20 9.02 10.39 11.14
N GLU A 21 8.77 11.66 11.45
CA GLU A 21 8.91 12.21 12.81
C GLU A 21 7.53 12.51 13.42
N GLU A 22 6.48 12.50 12.60
CA GLU A 22 5.10 12.77 13.00
C GLU A 22 4.39 11.47 13.40
N ARG A 23 4.48 11.12 14.69
CA ARG A 23 3.94 9.87 15.25
C ARG A 23 2.42 9.71 15.11
N ASP A 24 1.68 10.80 15.01
CA ASP A 24 0.20 10.80 15.00
C ASP A 24 -0.43 11.91 14.12
N ALA A 25 0.37 12.80 13.52
CA ALA A 25 -0.16 13.90 12.72
C ALA A 25 -0.44 13.42 11.29
N ILE A 26 -1.64 12.87 11.11
CA ILE A 26 -2.17 12.54 9.78
C ILE A 26 -2.51 13.86 9.08
N GLN A 27 -1.54 14.44 8.37
CA GLN A 27 -1.79 15.59 7.50
C GLN A 27 -2.47 15.08 6.22
N GLY A 28 -3.66 15.62 5.89
CA GLY A 28 -4.40 15.22 4.68
C GLY A 28 -5.59 14.28 4.88
N GLY A 29 -5.92 13.91 6.12
CA GLY A 29 -7.11 13.10 6.44
C GLY A 29 -6.92 11.60 6.21
N VAL A 30 -7.99 10.83 6.39
CA VAL A 30 -7.98 9.35 6.30
C VAL A 30 -8.81 8.92 5.08
N ARG A 31 -8.23 8.08 4.23
CA ARG A 31 -8.96 7.38 3.14
C ARG A 31 -9.57 6.09 3.65
N SER A 32 -10.58 5.57 2.98
CA SER A 32 -11.26 4.38 3.50
C SER A 32 -12.02 3.54 2.47
N ASP A 33 -12.31 2.30 2.86
CA ASP A 33 -13.26 1.42 2.15
C ASP A 33 -14.68 2.02 2.04
N TYR A 34 -14.98 3.06 2.83
CA TYR A 34 -16.27 3.74 2.85
C TYR A 34 -16.33 4.94 1.89
N ASP A 35 -15.21 5.37 1.31
CA ASP A 35 -15.16 6.56 0.46
C ASP A 35 -16.00 6.39 -0.82
N LEU A 36 -16.04 5.18 -1.37
CA LEU A 36 -16.92 4.80 -2.49
C LEU A 36 -18.32 4.33 -2.03
N ASN A 37 -18.54 4.23 -0.73
CA ASN A 37 -19.75 3.66 -0.13
C ASN A 37 -20.30 4.52 1.01
N PRO A 38 -20.61 5.81 0.79
CA PRO A 38 -21.00 6.75 1.84
C PRO A 38 -22.29 6.36 2.58
N GLN A 39 -23.13 5.52 1.97
CA GLN A 39 -24.34 4.95 2.56
C GLN A 39 -24.05 3.89 3.64
N ARG A 40 -22.83 3.34 3.70
CA ARG A 40 -22.48 2.32 4.68
C ARG A 40 -22.17 2.96 6.02
N PRO A 41 -22.75 2.47 7.12
CA PRO A 41 -22.33 2.89 8.45
C PRO A 41 -20.83 2.61 8.60
N ARG A 42 -20.05 3.65 8.90
CA ARG A 42 -18.68 3.46 9.35
C ARG A 42 -18.75 2.78 10.72
N GLU A 43 -18.05 1.66 10.89
CA GLU A 43 -17.89 1.10 12.22
C GLU A 43 -17.09 2.11 13.06
N VAL A 44 -17.73 2.67 14.08
CA VAL A 44 -17.19 3.74 14.95
C VAL A 44 -16.38 3.16 16.13
N GLY A 45 -16.09 1.85 16.08
CA GLY A 45 -15.29 1.18 17.11
C GLY A 45 -13.81 1.62 17.08
N PRO A 46 -13.05 1.32 18.14
CA PRO A 46 -11.62 1.56 18.14
C PRO A 46 -10.96 0.79 16.99
N LEU A 47 -10.22 1.49 16.14
CA LEU A 47 -9.51 0.88 15.01
C LEU A 47 -8.23 0.21 15.50
N THR A 48 -7.92 -0.96 14.93
CA THR A 48 -6.65 -1.66 15.18
C THR A 48 -5.55 -1.02 14.31
N PRO A 49 -4.48 -0.47 14.90
CA PRO A 49 -3.38 0.10 14.13
C PRO A 49 -2.62 -0.99 13.37
N ALA A 50 -2.29 -0.71 12.11
CA ALA A 50 -1.50 -1.57 11.24
C ALA A 50 -0.59 -0.72 10.35
N SER A 51 0.43 -1.31 9.76
CA SER A 51 1.29 -0.62 8.80
C SER A 51 1.72 -1.55 7.68
N VAL A 52 1.87 -0.98 6.49
CA VAL A 52 2.28 -1.71 5.28
C VAL A 52 3.44 -0.99 4.61
N LEU A 53 4.33 -1.74 3.97
CA LEU A 53 5.43 -1.20 3.19
C LEU A 53 5.02 -1.09 1.71
N ILE A 54 5.03 0.12 1.17
CA ILE A 54 5.09 0.40 -0.27
C ILE A 54 6.57 0.41 -0.66
N GLY A 55 7.12 -0.78 -0.88
CA GLY A 55 8.53 -0.99 -1.22
C GLY A 55 8.78 -0.71 -2.69
N LEU A 56 9.39 0.43 -3.00
CA LEU A 56 9.75 0.88 -4.34
C LEU A 56 11.10 0.28 -4.74
N VAL A 57 11.07 -0.80 -5.49
CA VAL A 57 12.26 -1.51 -5.96
C VAL A 57 12.81 -0.86 -7.21
N GLU A 58 14.09 -0.51 -7.21
CA GLU A 58 14.76 0.04 -8.39
C GLU A 58 15.05 -1.07 -9.41
N ARG A 59 14.50 -0.92 -10.63
CA ARG A 59 14.73 -1.80 -11.78
C ARG A 59 15.19 -0.98 -12.99
N GLU A 60 15.75 -1.64 -14.00
CA GLU A 60 16.22 -0.98 -15.22
C GLU A 60 15.10 -0.19 -15.95
N ALA A 61 13.86 -0.68 -15.87
CA ALA A 61 12.69 -0.05 -16.47
C ALA A 61 12.03 1.03 -15.58
N GLY A 62 12.63 1.36 -14.43
CA GLY A 62 12.07 2.27 -13.43
C GLY A 62 11.68 1.55 -12.14
N TYR A 63 10.94 2.23 -11.26
CA TYR A 63 10.50 1.62 -9.99
C TYR A 63 9.36 0.63 -10.21
N SER A 64 9.37 -0.42 -9.39
CA SER A 64 8.26 -1.34 -9.19
C SER A 64 7.86 -1.36 -7.72
N VAL A 65 6.63 -1.78 -7.41
CA VAL A 65 6.13 -1.93 -6.04
C VAL A 65 6.11 -3.41 -5.68
N LEU A 66 6.74 -3.75 -4.55
CA LEU A 66 6.72 -5.09 -3.98
C LEU A 66 5.33 -5.45 -3.44
N LEU A 67 4.79 -6.59 -3.87
CA LEU A 67 3.49 -7.11 -3.47
C LEU A 67 3.57 -8.59 -3.13
N THR A 68 2.65 -9.04 -2.30
CA THR A 68 2.52 -10.45 -1.90
C THR A 68 1.16 -10.99 -2.31
N ARG A 69 1.10 -12.31 -2.58
CA ARG A 69 -0.15 -13.07 -2.63
C ARG A 69 -0.24 -13.87 -1.34
N ARG A 70 -1.27 -13.62 -0.54
CA ARG A 70 -1.49 -14.36 0.72
C ARG A 70 -1.70 -15.84 0.46
N SER A 71 -1.17 -16.68 1.36
CA SER A 71 -1.26 -18.13 1.26
C SER A 71 -2.71 -18.63 1.18
N ASP A 72 -2.91 -19.67 0.37
CA ASP A 72 -4.23 -20.27 0.12
C ASP A 72 -4.75 -21.04 1.36
N THR A 73 -3.91 -21.27 2.37
CA THR A 73 -4.24 -21.97 3.62
C THR A 73 -4.80 -21.06 4.72
N LEU A 74 -4.72 -19.74 4.55
CA LEU A 74 -5.16 -18.78 5.55
C LEU A 74 -6.70 -18.66 5.59
N ARG A 75 -7.25 -18.64 6.81
CA ARG A 75 -8.72 -18.61 7.07
C ARG A 75 -9.42 -17.31 6.63
N LYS A 76 -8.67 -16.22 6.42
CA LYS A 76 -9.18 -14.91 5.98
C LYS A 76 -8.31 -14.39 4.83
N HIS A 77 -8.93 -13.71 3.87
CA HIS A 77 -8.25 -13.01 2.77
C HIS A 77 -7.38 -13.92 1.89
N THR A 78 -7.79 -15.18 1.74
CA THR A 78 -7.13 -16.21 0.94
C THR A 78 -6.88 -15.73 -0.49
N GLY A 79 -5.63 -15.85 -0.96
CA GLY A 79 -5.23 -15.48 -2.32
C GLY A 79 -5.28 -13.98 -2.65
N GLN A 80 -5.58 -13.11 -1.68
CA GLN A 80 -5.60 -11.67 -1.92
C GLN A 80 -4.19 -11.12 -2.11
N ILE A 81 -4.08 -10.15 -3.01
CA ILE A 81 -2.85 -9.38 -3.21
C ILE A 81 -2.78 -8.26 -2.19
N ALA A 82 -1.65 -8.18 -1.50
CA ALA A 82 -1.39 -7.22 -0.44
C ALA A 82 -0.02 -6.57 -0.59
N LEU A 83 0.13 -5.40 0.04
CA LEU A 83 1.42 -4.86 0.40
C LEU A 83 1.96 -5.65 1.61
N PRO A 84 3.27 -5.92 1.71
CA PRO A 84 3.83 -6.51 2.92
C PRO A 84 3.47 -5.68 4.15
N GLY A 85 3.00 -6.31 5.22
CA GLY A 85 2.57 -5.57 6.40
C GLY A 85 1.55 -6.26 7.29
N GLY A 86 1.37 -5.69 8.47
CA GLY A 86 0.58 -6.31 9.51
C GLY A 86 0.25 -5.37 10.66
N ARG A 87 -0.09 -5.98 11.78
CA ARG A 87 -0.56 -5.25 12.97
C ARG A 87 0.62 -4.57 13.64
N ARG A 88 0.41 -3.36 14.13
CA ARG A 88 1.40 -2.64 14.93
C ARG A 88 1.45 -3.19 16.35
N ASP A 89 2.64 -3.55 16.81
CA ASP A 89 2.87 -3.98 18.18
C ASP A 89 3.02 -2.80 19.15
N PRO A 90 2.79 -3.01 20.45
CA PRO A 90 2.93 -1.95 21.45
C PRO A 90 4.34 -1.36 21.46
N GLY A 91 4.43 -0.05 21.29
CA GLY A 91 5.71 0.68 21.31
C GLY A 91 6.35 0.88 19.95
N GLU A 92 5.89 0.19 18.91
CA GLU A 92 6.38 0.40 17.55
C GLU A 92 5.87 1.71 16.95
N THR A 93 6.72 2.31 16.13
CA THR A 93 6.37 3.31 15.13
C THR A 93 5.81 2.64 13.86
N PRO A 94 5.06 3.37 13.00
CA PRO A 94 4.54 2.78 11.77
C PRO A 94 5.60 2.16 10.85
N TRP A 95 6.77 2.81 10.73
CA TRP A 95 7.85 2.30 9.87
C TRP A 95 8.60 1.12 10.49
N GLU A 96 8.74 1.05 11.82
CA GLU A 96 9.26 -0.15 12.48
C GLU A 96 8.34 -1.35 12.22
N THR A 97 7.02 -1.18 12.39
CA THR A 97 6.04 -2.23 12.06
C THR A 97 6.15 -2.66 10.59
N ALA A 98 6.14 -1.71 9.64
CA ALA A 98 6.19 -2.05 8.22
C ALA A 98 7.47 -2.79 7.82
N LEU A 99 8.63 -2.40 8.39
CA LEU A 99 9.90 -3.07 8.13
C LEU A 99 9.97 -4.46 8.77
N ARG A 100 9.52 -4.61 10.01
CA ARG A 100 9.44 -5.92 10.69
C ARG A 100 8.58 -6.89 9.90
N GLU A 101 7.37 -6.47 9.55
CA GLU A 101 6.42 -7.32 8.81
C GLU A 101 6.94 -7.67 7.41
N ALA A 102 7.57 -6.73 6.68
CA ALA A 102 8.19 -7.04 5.40
C ALA A 102 9.37 -8.04 5.54
N GLN A 103 10.13 -7.94 6.62
CA GLN A 103 11.17 -8.92 6.92
C GLN A 103 10.59 -10.30 7.24
N GLU A 104 9.52 -10.37 8.04
CA GLU A 104 8.85 -11.61 8.43
C GLU A 104 8.13 -12.30 7.27
N GLU A 105 7.40 -11.55 6.45
CA GLU A 105 6.59 -12.09 5.36
C GLU A 105 7.42 -12.45 4.12
N VAL A 106 8.38 -11.60 3.73
CA VAL A 106 9.12 -11.75 2.46
C VAL A 106 10.65 -11.80 2.60
N GLY A 107 11.17 -11.76 3.82
CA GLY A 107 12.62 -11.81 4.07
C GLY A 107 13.38 -10.55 3.64
N LEU A 108 12.67 -9.42 3.43
CA LEU A 108 13.32 -8.18 3.03
C LEU A 108 14.10 -7.59 4.21
N ASP A 109 15.43 -7.64 4.12
CA ASP A 109 16.30 -7.05 5.15
C ASP A 109 16.14 -5.51 5.16
N PRO A 110 15.78 -4.90 6.30
CA PRO A 110 15.63 -3.45 6.45
C PRO A 110 16.86 -2.64 6.01
N ALA A 111 18.06 -3.21 6.01
CA ALA A 111 19.28 -2.54 5.54
C ALA A 111 19.22 -2.16 4.05
N PHE A 112 18.37 -2.81 3.26
CA PHE A 112 18.16 -2.46 1.85
C PHE A 112 17.08 -1.39 1.65
N VAL A 113 16.37 -0.96 2.71
CA VAL A 113 15.24 -0.05 2.62
C VAL A 113 15.61 1.35 3.11
N SER A 114 15.62 2.30 2.17
CA SER A 114 15.71 3.73 2.46
C SER A 114 14.31 4.32 2.58
N LEU A 115 13.82 4.53 3.80
CA LEU A 115 12.48 5.10 4.04
C LEU A 115 12.35 6.51 3.43
N ALA A 116 11.20 6.76 2.78
CA ALA A 116 10.89 8.02 2.12
C ALA A 116 9.91 8.89 2.93
N GLY A 117 8.93 8.28 3.60
CA GLY A 117 7.91 8.97 4.38
C GLY A 117 6.64 8.14 4.53
N LEU A 118 5.62 8.75 5.13
CA LEU A 118 4.29 8.16 5.32
C LEU A 118 3.31 8.69 4.28
N SER A 119 2.48 7.79 3.75
CA SER A 119 1.37 8.14 2.86
C SER A 119 0.07 8.24 3.63
N THR A 120 -0.99 8.65 2.93
CA THR A 120 -2.34 8.83 3.49
C THR A 120 -2.83 7.54 4.18
N PRO A 121 -3.18 7.59 5.47
CA PRO A 121 -3.71 6.44 6.19
C PRO A 121 -5.02 5.94 5.60
N TYR A 122 -5.24 4.63 5.74
CA TYR A 122 -6.37 3.93 5.13
C TYR A 122 -7.15 3.13 6.17
N GLN A 123 -8.43 3.47 6.36
CA GLN A 123 -9.36 2.72 7.19
C GLN A 123 -10.01 1.59 6.39
N THR A 124 -9.83 0.36 6.82
CA THR A 124 -10.48 -0.81 6.19
C THR A 124 -11.86 -1.06 6.78
N GLY A 125 -12.72 -1.73 6.01
CA GLY A 125 -14.00 -2.25 6.50
C GLY A 125 -13.86 -3.44 7.47
N THR A 126 -12.63 -3.87 7.78
CA THR A 126 -12.32 -4.93 8.75
C THR A 126 -11.82 -4.38 10.09
N GLY A 127 -11.89 -3.06 10.29
CA GLY A 127 -11.57 -2.41 11.56
C GLY A 127 -10.09 -2.06 11.75
N PHE A 128 -9.29 -2.01 10.67
CA PHE A 128 -7.90 -1.57 10.74
C PHE A 128 -7.76 -0.11 10.30
N LEU A 129 -6.84 0.61 10.96
CA LEU A 129 -6.27 1.86 10.46
C LEU A 129 -4.84 1.57 10.00
N ILE A 130 -4.65 1.48 8.69
CA ILE A 130 -3.38 1.15 8.07
C ILE A 130 -2.62 2.44 7.77
N THR A 131 -1.38 2.54 8.24
CA THR A 131 -0.44 3.59 7.84
C THR A 131 0.50 3.04 6.76
N PRO A 132 0.39 3.49 5.49
CA PRO A 132 1.31 3.06 4.44
C PRO A 132 2.65 3.81 4.56
N VAL A 133 3.72 3.04 4.60
CA VAL A 133 5.10 3.53 4.70
C VAL A 133 5.74 3.35 3.33
N VAL A 134 6.27 4.42 2.74
CA VAL A 134 6.95 4.34 1.44
C VAL A 134 8.45 4.25 1.69
N GLY A 135 9.12 3.30 1.02
CA GLY A 135 10.57 3.15 1.10
C GLY A 135 11.17 2.71 -0.23
N PHE A 136 12.37 3.21 -0.54
CA PHE A 136 13.13 2.78 -1.72
C PHE A 136 13.96 1.55 -1.36
N VAL A 137 13.83 0.49 -2.15
CA VAL A 137 14.56 -0.77 -1.97
C VAL A 137 15.76 -0.78 -2.91
N ASN A 138 16.95 -0.75 -2.33
CA ASN A 138 18.22 -0.78 -3.07
C ASN A 138 18.47 -2.18 -3.63
N ALA A 139 19.24 -2.27 -4.72
CA ALA A 139 19.63 -3.55 -5.30
C ALA A 139 20.47 -4.42 -4.35
N GLY A 140 20.53 -5.73 -4.61
CA GLY A 140 21.35 -6.68 -3.86
C GLY A 140 20.62 -7.42 -2.73
N PHE A 141 19.34 -7.15 -2.52
CA PHE A 141 18.49 -7.92 -1.61
C PHE A 141 18.13 -9.29 -2.20
N THR A 142 17.77 -10.23 -1.32
CA THR A 142 17.16 -11.51 -1.68
C THR A 142 15.89 -11.67 -0.86
N LEU A 143 14.81 -12.09 -1.50
CA LEU A 143 13.54 -12.35 -0.82
C LEU A 143 13.45 -13.83 -0.45
N THR A 144 12.99 -14.10 0.76
CA THR A 144 12.70 -15.44 1.27
C THR A 144 11.28 -15.41 1.82
N PRO A 145 10.26 -15.70 1.00
CA PRO A 145 8.88 -15.66 1.43
C PRO A 145 8.61 -16.70 2.52
N ASN A 146 7.87 -16.32 3.56
CA ASN A 146 7.37 -17.26 4.54
C ASN A 146 6.19 -18.03 3.94
N PRO A 147 6.31 -19.35 3.68
CA PRO A 147 5.28 -20.13 2.98
C PRO A 147 3.98 -20.27 3.78
N ASP A 148 4.03 -20.08 5.11
CA ASP A 148 2.84 -20.13 5.96
C ASP A 148 1.92 -18.91 5.74
N GLU A 149 2.47 -17.81 5.23
CA GLU A 149 1.76 -16.53 5.10
C GLU A 149 1.67 -16.05 3.66
N VAL A 150 2.72 -16.29 2.86
CA VAL A 150 2.89 -15.77 1.51
C VAL A 150 3.06 -16.92 0.53
N ALA A 151 2.09 -17.06 -0.39
CA ALA A 151 2.17 -18.04 -1.47
C ALA A 151 3.00 -17.56 -2.66
N ASP A 152 3.15 -16.24 -2.83
CA ASP A 152 3.89 -15.66 -3.93
C ASP A 152 4.33 -14.23 -3.63
N VAL A 153 5.46 -13.82 -4.20
CA VAL A 153 5.98 -12.46 -4.12
C VAL A 153 6.32 -11.98 -5.51
N PHE A 154 5.79 -10.82 -5.86
CA PHE A 154 5.94 -10.26 -7.20
C PHE A 154 6.00 -8.74 -7.13
N GLU A 155 6.29 -8.13 -8.27
CA GLU A 155 6.40 -6.69 -8.41
C GLU A 155 5.44 -6.19 -9.47
N THR A 156 4.89 -4.99 -9.27
CA THR A 156 4.09 -4.30 -10.30
C THR A 156 4.73 -2.95 -10.60
N PRO A 157 4.89 -2.55 -11.88
CA PRO A 157 5.51 -1.27 -12.23
C PRO A 157 4.83 -0.09 -11.54
N PHE A 158 5.62 0.79 -10.93
CA PHE A 158 5.10 1.97 -10.22
C PHE A 158 4.32 2.88 -11.17
N GLY A 159 4.81 3.07 -12.40
CA GLY A 159 4.10 3.84 -13.43
C GLY A 159 2.73 3.25 -13.79
N PHE A 160 2.60 1.92 -13.81
CA PHE A 160 1.30 1.27 -14.01
C PHE A 160 0.35 1.58 -12.85
N LEU A 161 0.83 1.44 -11.61
CA LEU A 161 0.04 1.68 -10.40
C LEU A 161 -0.31 3.16 -10.18
N MET A 162 0.42 4.09 -10.79
CA MET A 162 0.17 5.53 -10.70
C MET A 162 -0.53 6.10 -11.95
N ASP A 163 -0.87 5.27 -12.95
CA ASP A 163 -1.70 5.72 -14.06
C ASP A 163 -3.18 5.63 -13.67
N PRO A 164 -3.90 6.76 -13.59
CA PRO A 164 -5.31 6.77 -13.20
C PRO A 164 -6.22 5.97 -14.13
N GLN A 165 -5.79 5.66 -15.36
CA GLN A 165 -6.55 4.80 -16.28
C GLN A 165 -6.64 3.35 -15.79
N ASN A 166 -5.68 2.90 -14.98
CA ASN A 166 -5.66 1.56 -14.39
C ASN A 166 -6.47 1.48 -13.08
N HIS A 167 -7.01 2.60 -12.59
CA HIS A 167 -7.78 2.66 -11.34
C HIS A 167 -9.26 2.40 -11.57
N GLU A 168 -9.60 1.13 -11.81
CA GLU A 168 -10.97 0.68 -12.05
C GLU A 168 -11.82 0.76 -10.77
N GLN A 169 -13.12 1.00 -10.93
CA GLN A 169 -14.11 0.83 -9.86
C GLN A 169 -14.99 -0.38 -10.16
N HIS A 170 -15.02 -1.32 -9.24
CA HIS A 170 -15.83 -2.53 -9.30
C HIS A 170 -16.96 -2.47 -8.28
N GLU A 171 -18.04 -3.20 -8.51
CA GLU A 171 -19.18 -3.33 -7.61
C GLU A 171 -19.47 -4.81 -7.34
N ARG A 172 -19.72 -5.17 -6.09
CA ARG A 172 -20.13 -6.51 -5.68
C ARG A 172 -21.33 -6.44 -4.74
N THR A 173 -22.33 -7.27 -5.02
CA THR A 173 -23.46 -7.48 -4.10
C THR A 173 -23.04 -8.46 -3.00
N LEU A 174 -23.16 -8.03 -1.74
CA LEU A 174 -22.91 -8.84 -0.56
C LEU A 174 -24.07 -9.80 -0.31
N PRO A 175 -23.88 -10.89 0.47
CA PRO A 175 -24.98 -11.80 0.84
C PRO A 175 -26.14 -11.10 1.57
N THR A 176 -25.89 -9.94 2.16
CA THR A 176 -26.90 -9.06 2.79
C THR A 176 -27.77 -8.30 1.79
N GLY A 177 -27.50 -8.40 0.48
CA GLY A 177 -28.15 -7.63 -0.59
C GLY A 177 -27.55 -6.23 -0.81
N GLU A 178 -26.61 -5.83 0.05
CA GLU A 178 -25.95 -4.53 -0.04
C GLU A 178 -24.93 -4.50 -1.19
N ARG A 179 -24.87 -3.41 -1.95
CA ARG A 179 -23.87 -3.22 -3.02
C ARG A 179 -22.65 -2.50 -2.48
N ARG A 180 -21.49 -3.14 -2.62
CA ARG A 180 -20.19 -2.61 -2.20
C ARG A 180 -19.34 -2.27 -3.44
N ARG A 181 -18.92 -1.03 -3.53
CA ARG A 181 -17.94 -0.55 -4.51
C ARG A 181 -16.53 -0.59 -3.94
N PHE A 182 -15.55 -0.84 -4.79
CA PHE A 182 -14.14 -0.87 -4.40
C PHE A 182 -13.25 -0.56 -5.61
N TYR A 183 -12.05 -0.07 -5.34
CA TYR A 183 -11.03 0.09 -6.38
C TYR A 183 -10.39 -1.26 -6.74
N ALA A 184 -10.01 -1.39 -8.00
CA ALA A 184 -9.20 -2.48 -8.50
C ALA A 184 -8.22 -2.00 -9.58
N MET A 185 -7.14 -2.76 -9.76
CA MET A 185 -6.14 -2.58 -10.81
C MET A 185 -5.79 -3.98 -11.35
N ASN A 186 -5.96 -4.19 -12.65
CA ASN A 186 -5.66 -5.47 -13.31
C ASN A 186 -4.27 -5.41 -13.94
N TYR A 187 -3.29 -6.08 -13.34
CA TYR A 187 -1.94 -6.16 -13.90
C TYR A 187 -1.63 -7.60 -14.29
N GLU A 188 -1.53 -7.90 -15.58
CA GLU A 188 -1.37 -9.27 -16.09
C GLU A 188 -2.49 -10.18 -15.52
N GLU A 189 -2.16 -11.32 -14.88
CA GLU A 189 -3.13 -12.18 -14.18
C GLU A 189 -3.45 -11.74 -12.75
N ARG A 190 -2.91 -10.61 -12.29
CA ARG A 190 -2.99 -10.12 -10.90
C ARG A 190 -4.13 -9.13 -10.74
N PHE A 191 -5.15 -9.54 -10.00
CA PHE A 191 -6.25 -8.66 -9.58
C PHE A 191 -5.91 -7.98 -8.26
N ILE A 192 -5.43 -6.74 -8.30
CA ILE A 192 -5.12 -5.92 -7.12
C ILE A 192 -6.41 -5.18 -6.74
N TRP A 193 -7.00 -5.43 -5.58
CA TRP A 193 -8.32 -4.89 -5.25
C TRP A 193 -8.52 -4.59 -3.77
N GLY A 194 -9.62 -3.92 -3.44
CA GLY A 194 -10.01 -3.65 -2.06
C GLY A 194 -9.07 -2.69 -1.37
N ALA A 195 -8.65 -2.99 -0.14
CA ALA A 195 -7.81 -2.10 0.66
C ALA A 195 -6.45 -1.81 -0.03
N THR A 196 -5.83 -2.81 -0.66
CA THR A 196 -4.56 -2.63 -1.38
C THR A 196 -4.70 -1.62 -2.51
N ALA A 197 -5.70 -1.80 -3.39
CA ALA A 197 -5.95 -0.85 -4.47
C ALA A 197 -6.39 0.53 -3.95
N GLY A 198 -7.14 0.59 -2.85
CA GLY A 198 -7.52 1.84 -2.19
C GLY A 198 -6.32 2.61 -1.64
N ILE A 199 -5.35 1.92 -1.02
CA ILE A 199 -4.08 2.50 -0.55
C ILE A 199 -3.26 3.04 -1.72
N LEU A 200 -3.14 2.27 -2.80
CA LEU A 200 -2.41 2.70 -4.00
C LEU A 200 -3.09 3.89 -4.68
N ARG A 201 -4.43 3.91 -4.72
CA ARG A 201 -5.20 5.07 -5.20
C ARG A 201 -4.98 6.29 -4.31
N ALA A 202 -4.94 6.11 -2.99
CA ALA A 202 -4.66 7.18 -2.05
C ALA A 202 -3.24 7.75 -2.21
N LEU A 203 -2.25 6.88 -2.50
CA LEU A 203 -0.90 7.31 -2.85
C LEU A 203 -0.91 8.12 -4.16
N TYR A 204 -1.61 7.66 -5.20
CA TYR A 204 -1.77 8.44 -6.44
C TYR A 204 -2.36 9.83 -6.17
N ASP A 205 -3.47 9.91 -5.45
CA ASP A 205 -4.12 11.19 -5.15
C ASP A 205 -3.18 12.10 -4.33
N ARG A 206 -2.35 11.52 -3.46
CA ARG A 206 -1.36 12.26 -2.67
C ARG A 206 -0.21 12.80 -3.53
N LEU A 207 0.28 12.00 -4.47
CA LEU A 207 1.40 12.38 -5.35
C LEU A 207 0.97 13.28 -6.51
N TYR A 208 -0.27 13.20 -6.99
CA TYR A 208 -0.71 13.84 -8.23
C TYR A 208 -2.06 14.55 -8.15
N GLY A 209 -2.87 14.29 -7.12
CA GLY A 209 -4.26 14.74 -7.04
C GLY A 209 -4.45 16.25 -6.84
N ALA A 210 -3.41 16.98 -6.42
CA ALA A 210 -3.45 18.45 -6.36
C ALA A 210 -3.16 19.14 -7.71
N ALA A 211 -2.67 18.41 -8.72
CA ALA A 211 -2.17 19.00 -9.97
C ALA A 211 -3.18 19.04 -11.12
N PHE A 212 -4.40 18.53 -10.95
CA PHE A 212 -5.42 18.43 -12.01
C PHE A 212 -6.82 18.91 -11.61
N ALA A 213 -6.92 19.84 -10.64
CA ALA A 213 -8.17 20.55 -10.35
C ALA A 213 -8.24 21.88 -11.11
#